data_AF-A0A1D3RM21-F1
#
_entry.id   AF-A0A1D3RM21-F1
#
_cell.length_a   1.000
_cell.length_b   1.000
_cell.length_c   1.000
_cell.angle_alpha   90.00
_cell.angle_beta   90.00
_cell.angle_gamma   90.00
#
_symmetry.space_group_name_H-M   'P 1'
#
loop_
_entity.id
_entity.type
_entity.pdbx_description
1 polymer ?
#
loop_
_entity_poly.entity_id
_entity_poly.type
_entity_poly.pdbx_seq_one_letter_code
_entity_poly.pdbx_strand_id
1 'polypeptide(L)'
;MDFFIVLEGKGSAIKQRMLAGARKHLSPLLFGQLQTYLNTAQLIQGNIYSVLTPGRESNNKLILVQGNEGDKNENHDPLQVARDFVEYSQLGEAVKVLESAIIETPQRSELHADLIELYQSTDDLEGCNKMQLALAKINHPMQIQWDALNSYFNQ
;
A
#
# COMPACT_ATOMS: atom_id res chain seq x y z
N MET A 1 -22.78 -8.49 14.84
CA MET A 1 -23.66 -7.38 14.38
C MET A 1 -24.66 -7.86 13.33
N ASP A 2 -24.37 -8.95 12.64
CA ASP A 2 -25.15 -9.51 11.53
C ASP A 2 -26.59 -9.88 11.91
N PHE A 3 -26.78 -10.48 13.08
CA PHE A 3 -28.11 -10.87 13.59
C PHE A 3 -29.05 -9.66 13.80
N PHE A 4 -28.51 -8.48 14.06
CA PHE A 4 -29.31 -7.28 14.36
C PHE A 4 -29.83 -6.55 13.14
N ILE A 5 -29.20 -6.79 11.97
CA ILE A 5 -29.58 -6.22 10.67
C ILE A 5 -30.69 -7.08 10.06
N VAL A 6 -30.54 -8.41 10.09
CA VAL A 6 -31.53 -9.37 9.58
C VAL A 6 -32.92 -9.21 10.24
N LEU A 7 -32.95 -8.74 11.50
CA LEU A 7 -34.20 -8.66 12.26
C LEU A 7 -35.02 -7.39 12.05
N GLU A 8 -34.64 -6.46 11.16
CA GLU A 8 -35.44 -5.30 10.71
C GLU A 8 -36.38 -4.70 11.78
N GLY A 9 -35.83 -4.34 12.95
CA GLY A 9 -36.59 -3.74 14.06
C GLY A 9 -37.41 -4.71 14.94
N LYS A 10 -37.70 -5.93 14.50
CA LYS A 10 -38.42 -6.97 15.28
C LYS A 10 -37.55 -7.65 16.36
N GLY A 11 -36.25 -7.37 16.38
CA GLY A 11 -35.27 -7.97 17.29
C GLY A 11 -34.97 -7.20 18.59
N SER A 12 -35.74 -6.16 18.93
CA SER A 12 -35.42 -5.26 20.07
C SER A 12 -35.30 -6.00 21.41
N ALA A 13 -36.19 -6.94 21.70
CA ALA A 13 -36.14 -7.75 22.91
C ALA A 13 -34.87 -8.60 23.01
N ILE A 14 -34.40 -9.16 21.89
CA ILE A 14 -33.17 -9.97 21.84
C ILE A 14 -31.93 -9.08 21.99
N LYS A 15 -31.91 -7.89 21.36
CA LYS A 15 -30.84 -6.89 21.50
C LYS A 15 -30.61 -6.53 22.97
N GLN A 16 -31.67 -6.23 23.69
CA GLN A 16 -31.61 -5.91 25.12
C GLN A 16 -31.14 -7.10 25.95
N ARG A 17 -31.60 -8.32 25.64
CA ARG A 17 -31.20 -9.54 26.35
C ARG A 17 -29.72 -9.89 26.14
N MET A 18 -29.21 -9.72 24.91
CA MET A 18 -27.80 -9.91 24.60
C MET A 18 -26.92 -8.87 25.30
N LEU A 19 -27.30 -7.60 25.26
CA LEU A 19 -26.57 -6.54 25.96
C LEU A 19 -26.52 -6.80 27.47
N ALA A 20 -27.65 -7.17 28.07
CA ALA A 20 -27.71 -7.54 29.49
C ALA A 20 -26.81 -8.74 29.83
N GLY A 21 -26.74 -9.76 28.96
CA GLY A 21 -25.85 -10.91 29.12
C GLY A 21 -24.37 -10.55 29.00
N ALA A 22 -24.03 -9.63 28.10
CA ALA A 22 -22.65 -9.16 27.87
C ALA A 22 -22.18 -8.14 28.92
N ARG A 23 -23.06 -7.66 29.82
CA ARG A 23 -22.73 -6.63 30.82
C ARG A 23 -21.51 -6.96 31.68
N LYS A 24 -21.28 -8.23 32.01
CA LYS A 24 -20.14 -8.67 32.83
C LYS A 24 -18.80 -8.62 32.11
N HIS A 25 -18.81 -8.55 30.78
CA HIS A 25 -17.62 -8.58 29.93
C HIS A 25 -17.34 -7.23 29.25
N LEU A 26 -18.24 -6.25 29.43
CA LEU A 26 -18.13 -4.92 28.83
C LEU A 26 -17.74 -3.90 29.90
N SER A 27 -16.89 -2.95 29.53
CA SER A 27 -16.63 -1.80 30.39
C SER A 27 -17.91 -0.96 30.55
N PRO A 28 -18.13 -0.30 31.69
CA PRO A 28 -19.34 0.50 31.93
C PRO A 28 -19.56 1.58 30.87
N LEU A 29 -18.46 2.14 30.35
CA LEU A 29 -18.46 3.16 29.32
C LEU A 29 -18.92 2.60 27.97
N LEU A 30 -18.39 1.44 27.56
CA LEU A 30 -18.81 0.76 26.33
C LEU A 30 -20.25 0.27 26.41
N PHE A 31 -20.68 -0.19 27.59
CA PHE A 31 -22.06 -0.60 27.82
C PHE A 31 -23.03 0.57 27.60
N GLY A 32 -22.72 1.75 28.16
CA GLY A 32 -23.52 2.95 27.97
C GLY A 32 -23.61 3.39 26.51
N GLN A 33 -22.48 3.36 25.78
CA GLN A 33 -22.45 3.67 24.35
C GLN A 33 -23.30 2.71 23.52
N LEU A 34 -23.20 1.40 23.79
CA LEU A 34 -24.00 0.38 23.12
C LEU A 34 -25.49 0.51 23.45
N GLN A 35 -25.83 0.83 24.70
CA GLN A 35 -27.22 1.04 25.11
C GLN A 35 -27.85 2.26 24.40
N THR A 36 -27.11 3.37 24.32
CA THR A 36 -27.55 4.54 23.57
C THR A 36 -27.73 4.19 22.09
N TYR A 37 -26.77 3.48 21.49
CA TYR A 37 -26.85 3.04 20.09
C TYR A 37 -28.05 2.13 19.79
N LEU A 38 -28.42 1.25 20.72
CA LEU A 38 -29.61 0.41 20.51
C LEU A 38 -30.92 1.21 20.50
N ASN A 39 -30.94 2.36 21.17
CA ASN A 39 -32.12 3.20 21.34
C ASN A 39 -32.23 4.31 20.29
N THR A 40 -31.10 4.91 19.92
CA THR A 40 -31.01 5.84 18.80
C THR A 40 -30.43 5.07 17.63
N ALA A 41 -31.24 4.78 16.60
CA ALA A 41 -30.80 4.11 15.38
C ALA A 41 -29.80 4.94 14.54
N GLN A 42 -28.83 5.59 15.19
CA GLN A 42 -27.72 6.28 14.59
C GLN A 42 -26.65 5.24 14.28
N LEU A 43 -26.41 5.08 12.99
CA LEU A 43 -25.33 4.28 12.39
C LEU A 43 -24.04 4.39 13.22
N ILE A 44 -23.63 3.30 13.87
CA ILE A 44 -22.21 3.12 14.17
C ILE A 44 -21.50 3.23 12.83
N GLN A 45 -20.41 4.01 12.78
CA GLN A 45 -19.49 3.94 11.65
C GLN A 45 -19.03 2.49 11.54
N GLY A 46 -19.59 1.79 10.55
CA GLY A 46 -19.17 0.45 10.19
C GLY A 46 -17.66 0.44 10.00
N ASN A 47 -17.02 -0.61 10.49
CA ASN A 47 -15.67 -0.89 10.05
C ASN A 47 -15.71 -1.07 8.52
N ILE A 48 -14.75 -0.46 7.80
CA ILE A 48 -14.60 -0.56 6.34
C ILE A 48 -14.46 -2.01 5.86
N TYR A 49 -14.12 -2.95 6.76
CA TYR A 49 -14.04 -4.38 6.48
C TYR A 49 -15.35 -5.15 6.77
N SER A 50 -16.43 -4.48 7.18
CA SER A 50 -17.70 -5.12 7.52
C SER A 50 -18.66 -5.13 6.32
N VAL A 51 -18.88 -6.32 5.75
CA VAL A 51 -19.73 -6.54 4.55
C VAL A 51 -21.21 -6.24 4.81
N LEU A 52 -21.65 -6.36 6.06
CA LEU A 52 -23.05 -6.18 6.46
C LEU A 52 -23.23 -4.87 7.21
N THR A 53 -23.05 -3.73 6.53
CA THR A 53 -23.55 -2.45 7.03
C THR A 53 -24.51 -1.86 6.01
N PRO A 54 -25.60 -1.19 6.44
CA PRO A 54 -26.41 -0.41 5.52
C PRO A 54 -25.48 0.59 4.83
N GLY A 55 -25.23 0.35 3.55
CA GLY A 55 -24.24 1.11 2.79
C GLY A 55 -24.52 2.60 2.91
N ARG A 56 -23.45 3.40 3.02
CA ARG A 56 -23.58 4.85 2.93
C ARG A 56 -23.82 5.18 1.46
N GLU A 57 -25.02 5.65 1.14
CA GLU A 57 -25.28 6.35 -0.11
C GLU A 57 -24.72 7.77 0.05
N SER A 58 -23.73 8.11 -0.77
CA SER A 58 -23.19 9.46 -0.83
C SER A 58 -23.37 9.97 -2.26
N ASN A 59 -23.89 11.18 -2.40
CA ASN A 59 -23.93 11.89 -3.68
C ASN A 59 -22.59 12.52 -4.04
N ASN A 60 -21.53 12.25 -3.27
CA ASN A 60 -20.20 12.68 -3.63
C ASN A 60 -19.77 11.89 -4.85
N LYS A 61 -19.42 12.60 -5.92
CA LYS A 61 -18.80 12.03 -7.12
C LYS A 61 -17.55 11.27 -6.66
N LEU A 62 -17.64 9.95 -6.64
CA LEU A 62 -16.51 9.08 -6.37
C LEU A 62 -15.49 9.36 -7.47
N ILE A 63 -14.38 10.00 -7.13
CA ILE A 63 -13.21 10.00 -7.99
C ILE A 63 -12.67 8.58 -7.88
N LEU A 64 -12.95 7.76 -8.89
CA LEU A 64 -12.11 6.60 -9.16
C LEU A 64 -10.69 7.15 -9.26
N VAL A 65 -9.82 6.77 -8.33
CA VAL A 65 -8.38 6.90 -8.53
C VAL A 65 -8.07 6.01 -9.72
N GLN A 66 -8.21 6.57 -10.92
CA GLN A 66 -7.65 6.02 -12.13
C GLN A 66 -6.15 5.90 -11.83
N GLY A 67 -5.65 4.67 -11.92
CA GLY A 67 -4.42 4.24 -11.26
C GLY A 67 -3.27 5.21 -11.43
N ASN A 68 -2.50 5.42 -10.34
CA ASN A 68 -1.12 5.89 -10.30
C ASN A 68 -0.65 6.85 -11.42
N GLU A 69 -1.47 7.81 -11.85
CA GLU A 69 -1.03 8.89 -12.73
C GLU A 69 -1.35 10.27 -12.14
N GLY A 70 -1.51 10.34 -10.82
CA GLY A 70 -1.93 11.53 -10.10
C GLY A 70 -1.13 11.83 -8.86
N ASP A 71 0.19 11.99 -8.98
CA ASP A 71 0.91 13.07 -8.29
C ASP A 71 2.28 13.30 -8.94
N LYS A 72 2.31 14.06 -10.04
CA LYS A 72 3.56 14.57 -10.63
C LYS A 72 4.10 15.81 -9.89
N ASN A 73 3.56 16.13 -8.71
CA ASN A 73 3.88 17.36 -7.97
C ASN A 73 4.28 17.15 -6.50
N GLU A 74 4.37 15.92 -6.01
CA GLU A 74 5.27 15.66 -4.89
C GLU A 74 6.63 15.33 -5.50
N ASN A 75 7.55 16.29 -5.39
CA ASN A 75 8.93 16.19 -5.88
C ASN A 75 9.73 15.23 -4.99
N HIS A 76 9.25 14.00 -4.85
CA HIS A 76 9.94 12.96 -4.10
C HIS A 76 11.16 12.53 -4.91
N ASP A 77 12.33 12.61 -4.28
CA ASP A 77 13.55 12.10 -4.90
C ASP A 77 13.38 10.59 -5.13
N PRO A 78 13.46 10.10 -6.38
CA PRO A 78 13.33 8.66 -6.66
C PRO A 78 14.33 7.80 -5.87
N LEU A 79 15.49 8.36 -5.50
CA LEU A 79 16.46 7.68 -4.65
C LEU A 79 15.90 7.42 -3.25
N GLN A 80 15.22 8.41 -2.66
CA GLN A 80 14.61 8.27 -1.33
C GLN A 80 13.47 7.25 -1.37
N VAL A 81 12.61 7.33 -2.39
CA VAL A 81 11.52 6.37 -2.59
C VAL A 81 12.02 4.94 -2.71
N ALA A 82 13.10 4.72 -3.47
CA ALA A 82 13.70 3.40 -3.59
C ALA A 82 14.26 2.87 -2.25
N ARG A 83 14.88 3.74 -1.45
CA ARG A 83 15.40 3.38 -0.12
C ARG A 83 14.30 3.03 0.85
N ASP A 84 13.19 3.76 0.83
CA ASP A 84 12.01 3.41 1.63
C ASP A 84 11.51 2.01 1.25
N PHE A 85 11.44 1.70 -0.06
CA PHE A 85 11.09 0.36 -0.51
C PHE A 85 12.07 -0.72 -0.02
N VAL A 86 13.37 -0.45 -0.03
CA VAL A 86 14.38 -1.37 0.53
C VAL A 86 14.18 -1.56 2.04
N GLU A 87 13.92 -0.49 2.79
CA GLU A 87 13.65 -0.54 4.23
C GLU A 87 12.45 -1.45 4.54
N TYR A 88 11.41 -1.38 3.71
CA TYR A 88 10.24 -2.25 3.82
C TYR A 88 10.37 -3.60 3.09
N SER A 89 11.59 -3.99 2.68
CA SER A 89 11.88 -5.25 1.97
C SER A 89 11.11 -5.43 0.65
N GLN A 90 10.61 -4.35 0.06
CA GLN A 90 9.93 -4.31 -1.23
C GLN A 90 10.94 -4.17 -2.38
N LEU A 91 11.89 -5.10 -2.44
CA LEU A 91 13.06 -5.00 -3.34
C LEU A 91 12.65 -4.89 -4.83
N GLY A 92 11.60 -5.60 -5.25
CA GLY A 92 11.09 -5.52 -6.61
C GLY A 92 10.52 -4.15 -6.98
N GLU A 93 9.91 -3.44 -6.03
CA GLU A 93 9.43 -2.06 -6.26
C GLU A 93 10.59 -1.07 -6.23
N ALA A 94 11.58 -1.26 -5.34
CA ALA A 94 12.81 -0.47 -5.33
C ALA A 94 13.54 -0.54 -6.68
N VAL A 95 13.69 -1.75 -7.24
CA VAL A 95 14.30 -1.96 -8.57
C VAL A 95 13.56 -1.18 -9.65
N LYS A 96 12.22 -1.31 -9.73
CA LYS A 96 11.42 -0.60 -10.75
C LYS A 96 11.56 0.91 -10.67
N VAL A 97 11.57 1.48 -9.46
CA VAL A 97 11.74 2.93 -9.26
C VAL A 97 13.11 3.37 -9.75
N LEU A 98 14.17 2.65 -9.38
CA LEU A 98 15.55 2.98 -9.79
C LEU A 98 15.75 2.81 -11.30
N GLU A 99 15.25 1.73 -11.90
CA GLU A 99 15.29 1.50 -13.36
C GLU A 99 14.65 2.67 -14.11
N SER A 100 13.46 3.08 -13.68
CA SER A 100 12.72 4.19 -14.30
C SER A 100 13.48 5.51 -14.13
N ALA A 101 13.96 5.80 -12.91
CA ALA A 101 14.65 7.04 -12.60
C ALA A 101 16.00 7.19 -13.31
N ILE A 102 16.71 6.08 -13.54
CA ILE A 102 17.96 6.08 -14.30
C ILE A 102 17.71 6.38 -15.79
N ILE A 103 16.63 5.86 -16.37
CA ILE A 103 16.28 6.16 -17.76
C ILE A 103 15.99 7.66 -17.94
N GLU A 104 15.33 8.27 -16.95
CA GLU A 104 15.02 9.71 -16.95
C GLU A 104 16.24 10.59 -16.64
N THR A 105 17.08 10.16 -15.69
CA THR A 105 18.24 10.94 -15.20
C THR A 105 19.53 10.11 -15.16
N PRO A 106 20.06 9.70 -16.33
CA PRO A 106 21.19 8.77 -16.42
C PRO A 106 22.52 9.33 -15.89
N GLN A 107 22.58 10.62 -15.54
CA GLN A 107 23.78 11.24 -14.96
C GLN A 107 23.85 11.08 -13.43
N ARG A 108 22.78 10.64 -12.75
CA ARG A 108 22.79 10.46 -11.29
C ARG A 108 23.45 9.14 -10.91
N SER A 109 24.72 9.21 -10.53
CA SER A 109 25.52 8.05 -10.13
C SER A 109 24.94 7.27 -8.95
N GLU A 110 24.28 7.97 -8.02
CA GLU A 110 23.70 7.37 -6.81
C GLU A 110 22.62 6.34 -7.16
N LEU A 111 21.78 6.63 -8.16
CA LEU A 111 20.74 5.70 -8.61
C LEU A 111 21.35 4.41 -9.19
N HIS A 112 22.43 4.54 -9.95
CA HIS A 112 23.15 3.40 -10.50
C HIS A 112 23.79 2.54 -9.41
N ALA A 113 24.39 3.15 -8.40
CA ALA A 113 25.03 2.43 -7.30
C ALA A 113 24.01 1.59 -6.52
N ASP A 114 22.89 2.20 -6.09
CA ASP A 114 21.85 1.51 -5.32
C ASP A 114 21.19 0.38 -6.16
N LEU A 115 21.02 0.56 -7.48
CA LEU A 115 20.47 -0.49 -8.35
C LEU A 115 21.45 -1.65 -8.58
N ILE A 116 22.74 -1.37 -8.75
CA ILE A 116 23.78 -2.40 -8.91
C ILE A 116 23.86 -3.25 -7.64
N GLU A 117 23.87 -2.62 -6.47
CA GLU A 117 23.86 -3.31 -5.18
C GLU A 117 22.61 -4.20 -5.04
N LEU A 118 21.44 -3.68 -5.44
CA LEU A 118 20.22 -4.47 -5.43
C LEU A 118 20.32 -5.71 -6.31
N TYR A 119 20.75 -5.58 -7.57
CA TYR A 119 20.92 -6.74 -8.45
C TYR A 119 21.91 -7.78 -7.90
N GLN A 120 23.02 -7.35 -7.29
CA GLN A 120 23.97 -8.26 -6.65
C GLN A 120 23.35 -8.98 -5.45
N SER A 121 22.55 -8.27 -4.64
CA SER A 121 21.91 -8.82 -3.44
C SER A 121 20.77 -9.79 -3.75
N THR A 122 20.07 -9.59 -4.88
CA THR A 122 18.93 -10.41 -5.31
C THR A 122 19.30 -11.49 -6.32
N ASP A 123 20.56 -11.51 -6.78
CA ASP A 123 21.05 -12.37 -7.85
C ASP A 123 20.22 -12.25 -9.15
N ASP A 124 19.69 -11.05 -9.43
CA ASP A 124 18.79 -10.79 -10.55
C ASP A 124 19.56 -10.44 -11.84
N LEU A 125 20.17 -11.48 -12.40
CA LEU A 125 20.87 -11.42 -13.69
C LEU A 125 19.93 -11.03 -14.84
N GLU A 126 18.67 -11.47 -14.81
CA GLU A 126 17.71 -11.19 -15.88
C GLU A 126 17.36 -9.69 -15.91
N GLY A 127 17.11 -9.08 -14.75
CA GLY A 127 16.93 -7.64 -14.58
C GLY A 127 18.14 -6.85 -15.05
N CYS A 128 19.35 -7.24 -14.60
CA CYS A 128 20.60 -6.60 -15.03
C CYS A 128 20.75 -6.59 -16.56
N ASN A 129 20.54 -7.72 -17.23
CA ASN A 129 20.62 -7.82 -18.69
C ASN A 129 19.61 -6.92 -19.40
N LYS A 130 18.36 -6.87 -18.91
CA LYS A 130 17.31 -6.01 -19.47
C LYS A 130 17.69 -4.53 -19.34
N MET A 131 18.17 -4.12 -18.17
CA MET A 131 18.53 -2.75 -17.91
C MET A 131 19.74 -2.29 -18.74
N GLN A 132 20.74 -3.15 -18.93
CA GLN A 132 21.87 -2.85 -19.82
C GLN A 132 21.45 -2.64 -21.27
N LEU A 133 20.52 -3.45 -21.79
CA LEU A 133 19.96 -3.25 -23.12
C LEU A 133 19.20 -1.92 -23.24
N ALA A 134 18.55 -1.47 -22.16
CA ALA A 134 17.90 -0.16 -22.12
C ALA A 134 18.94 0.97 -22.11
N LEU A 135 19.97 0.85 -21.28
CA LEU A 135 21.05 1.83 -21.12
C LEU A 135 21.93 1.98 -22.38
N ALA A 136 22.16 0.89 -23.11
CA ALA A 136 22.90 0.90 -24.37
C ALA A 136 22.24 1.79 -25.45
N LYS A 137 20.93 2.02 -25.37
CA LYS A 137 20.20 2.89 -26.32
C LYS A 137 20.39 4.38 -26.03
N ILE A 138 20.79 4.74 -24.81
CA ILE A 138 20.79 6.13 -24.31
C ILE A 138 22.23 6.66 -24.18
N ASN A 139 23.27 5.83 -24.41
CA ASN A 139 24.68 6.18 -24.19
C ASN A 139 24.90 6.83 -22.81
N HIS A 140 24.63 6.04 -21.76
CA HIS A 140 24.74 6.51 -20.38
C HIS A 140 26.21 6.68 -19.92
N PRO A 141 26.50 7.60 -18.99
CA PRO A 141 27.87 7.90 -18.56
C PRO A 141 28.52 6.86 -17.62
N MET A 142 27.77 5.87 -17.12
CA MET A 142 28.20 4.96 -16.04
C MET A 142 28.66 3.58 -16.55
N GLN A 143 29.04 3.45 -17.81
CA GLN A 143 29.31 2.17 -18.47
C GLN A 143 30.28 1.25 -17.70
N ILE A 144 31.34 1.82 -17.11
CA ILE A 144 32.35 1.08 -16.33
C ILE A 144 31.76 0.31 -15.14
N GLN A 145 30.80 0.90 -14.41
CA GLN A 145 30.19 0.26 -13.24
C GLN A 145 29.32 -0.93 -13.64
N TRP A 146 28.64 -0.82 -14.78
CA TRP A 146 27.79 -1.87 -15.32
C TRP A 146 28.62 -3.01 -15.95
N ASP A 147 29.77 -2.71 -16.53
CA ASP A 147 30.73 -3.72 -17.01
C ASP A 147 31.30 -4.55 -15.84
N ALA A 148 31.54 -3.92 -14.69
CA ALA A 148 31.95 -4.61 -13.48
C ALA A 148 30.85 -5.54 -12.94
N LEU A 149 29.59 -5.09 -12.95
CA LEU A 149 28.45 -5.93 -12.59
C LEU A 149 28.31 -7.14 -13.53
N ASN A 150 28.50 -6.96 -14.84
CA ASN A 150 28.55 -8.08 -15.78
C ASN A 150 29.65 -9.08 -15.46
N SER A 151 30.82 -8.58 -15.07
CA SER A 151 31.93 -9.46 -14.70
C SER A 151 31.61 -10.28 -13.44
N TYR A 152 30.86 -9.71 -12.49
CA TYR A 152 30.38 -10.41 -11.30
C TYR A 152 29.47 -11.61 -11.63
N PHE A 153 28.51 -11.44 -12.53
CA PHE A 153 27.57 -12.51 -12.89
C PHE A 153 28.14 -13.57 -13.86
N ASN A 154 29.28 -13.28 -14.50
CA ASN A 154 29.96 -14.21 -15.42
C ASN A 154 31.10 -15.01 -14.74
N GLN A 155 31.30 -14.84 -13.43
CA GLN A 155 32.21 -15.66 -12.61
C GLN A 155 31.54 -16.96 -12.14
#